data_AF-Q4U946-F1
#
_entry.id   AF-Q4U946-F1
#
_cell.length_a   1.000
_cell.length_b   1.000
_cell.length_c   1.000
_cell.angle_alpha   90.00
_cell.angle_beta   90.00
_cell.angle_gamma   90.00
#
_symmetry.space_group_name_H-M   'P 1'
#
loop_
_entity.id
_entity.type
_entity.pdbx_description
1 polymer ?
#
loop_
_entity_poly.entity_id
_entity_poly.type
_entity_poly.pdbx_seq_one_letter_code
_entity_poly.pdbx_strand_id
1 'polypeptide(L)'
;MRTLLLVSTFTAFLNSILFPYFVQSIENELNLLVMAKYIDVPTLSRLFAFKNFLSSEDYELQPKFRRGWIYKSKLVEQWARRLGMYGYGIAVMNSRGDGNCMFYTIRTIFHLNNITNDDLLAYLNPDLKPAVMVAIRGLLEGDELISVLDLKRICNISWMGFDPFDPESFSMADFDLLNEKLENLSLIQMALQDKEGNMGVEGGMMVAGLNITEFNRRMNTESDKLKVARDLFEAMEAKLKDRHGDHLDSRELEFAFQMKMLLFNKEKTEINCMTKHYDYNPKFAITLYYSDNSHYDVAGIYKLGTTDKNKIKTLFKINEIPIPIIMFISDDCSSE
;
A
#
# COMPACT_ATOMS: atom_id res chain seq x y z
N MET A 1 -7.82 -46.82 0.38
CA MET A 1 -9.18 -46.26 0.57
C MET A 1 -9.42 -45.63 1.95
N ARG A 2 -9.03 -46.25 3.08
CA ARG A 2 -9.25 -45.67 4.43
C ARG A 2 -8.53 -44.33 4.68
N THR A 3 -7.35 -44.12 4.09
CA THR A 3 -6.58 -42.87 4.21
C THR A 3 -7.23 -41.69 3.48
N LEU A 4 -7.87 -41.92 2.33
CA LEU A 4 -8.62 -40.89 1.59
C LEU A 4 -9.88 -40.44 2.32
N LEU A 5 -10.55 -41.36 3.02
CA LEU A 5 -11.76 -41.06 3.79
C LEU A 5 -11.47 -40.21 5.03
N LEU A 6 -10.32 -40.43 5.68
CA LEU A 6 -9.83 -39.64 6.83
C LEU A 6 -9.41 -38.23 6.42
N VAL A 7 -8.75 -38.09 5.26
CA VAL A 7 -8.37 -36.77 4.74
C VAL A 7 -9.60 -35.96 4.33
N SER A 8 -10.62 -36.59 3.72
CA SER A 8 -11.85 -35.90 3.32
C SER A 8 -12.72 -35.48 4.52
N THR A 9 -12.75 -36.28 5.59
CA THR A 9 -13.48 -35.91 6.83
C THR A 9 -12.74 -34.84 7.62
N PHE A 10 -11.40 -34.86 7.65
CA PHE A 10 -10.61 -33.80 8.30
C PHE A 10 -10.70 -32.46 7.56
N THR A 11 -10.68 -32.46 6.21
CA THR A 11 -10.93 -31.25 5.41
C THR A 11 -12.38 -30.76 5.50
N ALA A 12 -13.35 -31.66 5.63
CA ALA A 12 -14.74 -31.26 5.89
C ALA A 12 -14.88 -30.61 7.28
N PHE A 13 -14.24 -31.18 8.31
CA PHE A 13 -14.30 -30.66 9.69
C PHE A 13 -13.66 -29.26 9.82
N LEU A 14 -12.50 -29.05 9.18
CA LEU A 14 -11.83 -27.75 9.12
C LEU A 14 -12.68 -26.69 8.38
N ASN A 15 -13.33 -27.06 7.28
CA ASN A 15 -14.17 -26.13 6.50
C ASN A 15 -15.55 -25.84 7.13
N SER A 16 -16.09 -26.74 7.96
CA SER A 16 -17.47 -26.64 8.46
C SER A 16 -17.61 -26.17 9.90
N ILE A 17 -16.55 -26.28 10.72
CA ILE A 17 -16.62 -25.93 12.15
C ILE A 17 -15.63 -24.82 12.50
N LEU A 18 -14.37 -24.90 12.06
CA LEU A 18 -13.39 -23.86 12.35
C LEU A 18 -13.55 -22.63 11.46
N PHE A 19 -13.89 -22.82 10.18
CA PHE A 19 -14.06 -21.72 9.24
C PHE A 19 -15.19 -20.74 9.63
N PRO A 20 -16.40 -21.18 10.06
CA PRO A 20 -17.44 -20.25 10.48
C PRO A 20 -17.12 -19.51 11.77
N TYR A 21 -16.44 -20.14 12.74
CA TYR A 21 -16.00 -19.46 13.98
C TYR A 21 -14.85 -18.48 13.73
N PHE A 22 -13.93 -18.81 12.82
CA PHE A 22 -12.90 -17.89 12.33
C PHE A 22 -13.53 -16.72 11.55
N VAL A 23 -14.53 -16.98 10.71
CA VAL A 23 -15.29 -15.96 9.96
C VAL A 23 -16.15 -15.09 10.89
N GLN A 24 -16.73 -15.63 11.97
CA GLN A 24 -17.46 -14.84 12.97
C GLN A 24 -16.52 -13.96 13.83
N SER A 25 -15.28 -14.40 14.07
CA SER A 25 -14.29 -13.51 14.70
C SER A 25 -13.78 -12.43 13.74
N ILE A 26 -13.76 -12.71 12.43
CA ILE A 26 -13.38 -11.77 11.34
C ILE A 26 -14.30 -10.55 11.24
N GLU A 27 -15.57 -10.65 11.67
CA GLU A 27 -16.50 -9.52 11.65
C GLU A 27 -16.14 -8.40 12.65
N ASN A 28 -15.29 -8.68 13.64
CA ASN A 28 -14.85 -7.71 14.65
C ASN A 28 -13.35 -7.42 14.49
N GLU A 29 -13.02 -6.47 13.61
CA GLU A 29 -11.75 -5.72 13.59
C GLU A 29 -10.43 -6.54 13.55
N LEU A 30 -10.23 -7.33 12.51
CA LEU A 30 -9.06 -8.23 12.42
C LEU A 30 -7.87 -7.65 11.62
N ASN A 31 -6.72 -7.50 12.30
CA ASN A 31 -5.44 -7.10 11.71
C ASN A 31 -4.86 -8.23 10.82
N LEU A 32 -4.35 -7.87 9.63
CA LEU A 32 -3.73 -8.80 8.67
C LEU A 32 -2.57 -9.62 9.28
N LEU A 33 -1.74 -8.99 10.12
CA LEU A 33 -0.63 -9.64 10.83
C LEU A 33 -1.12 -10.59 11.91
N VAL A 34 -2.28 -10.29 12.51
CA VAL A 34 -2.95 -11.16 13.49
C VAL A 34 -3.46 -12.41 12.77
N MET A 35 -4.11 -12.29 11.61
CA MET A 35 -4.49 -13.48 10.80
C MET A 35 -3.30 -14.38 10.48
N ALA A 36 -2.18 -13.79 10.06
CA ALA A 36 -0.95 -14.52 9.75
C ALA A 36 -0.42 -15.34 10.95
N LYS A 37 -0.52 -14.79 12.16
CA LYS A 37 -0.02 -15.43 13.40
C LYS A 37 -0.84 -16.64 13.87
N TYR A 38 -2.14 -16.74 13.54
CA TYR A 38 -3.04 -17.77 14.09
C TYR A 38 -3.30 -18.96 13.14
N ILE A 39 -2.80 -18.90 11.92
CA ILE A 39 -2.92 -19.98 10.95
C ILE A 39 -1.65 -20.85 11.07
N ASP A 40 -1.77 -22.18 11.17
CA ASP A 40 -0.64 -23.10 10.93
C ASP A 40 -0.31 -23.11 9.44
N VAL A 41 0.27 -21.99 9.02
CA VAL A 41 0.64 -21.59 7.67
C VAL A 41 1.50 -22.66 7.01
N PRO A 42 2.55 -23.21 7.66
CA PRO A 42 3.36 -24.28 7.07
C PRO A 42 2.56 -25.56 6.75
N THR A 43 1.62 -25.97 7.60
CA THR A 43 0.84 -27.20 7.35
C THR A 43 -0.22 -27.00 6.27
N LEU A 44 -0.96 -25.89 6.31
CA LEU A 44 -1.97 -25.55 5.30
C LEU A 44 -1.35 -25.35 3.92
N SER A 45 -0.17 -24.73 3.85
CA SER A 45 0.58 -24.54 2.61
C SER A 45 0.88 -25.86 1.89
N ARG A 46 1.43 -26.83 2.62
CA ARG A 46 1.80 -28.14 2.10
C ARG A 46 0.55 -28.88 1.62
N LEU A 47 -0.58 -28.73 2.32
CA LEU A 47 -1.84 -29.33 1.91
C LEU A 47 -2.37 -28.72 0.59
N PHE A 48 -2.32 -27.40 0.42
CA PHE A 48 -2.72 -26.74 -0.83
C PHE A 48 -1.79 -27.06 -2.00
N ALA A 49 -0.47 -27.02 -1.77
CA ALA A 49 0.52 -27.39 -2.76
C ALA A 49 0.36 -28.85 -3.19
N PHE A 50 0.14 -29.77 -2.23
CA PHE A 50 -0.11 -31.18 -2.51
C PHE A 50 -1.41 -31.41 -3.28
N LYS A 51 -2.50 -30.72 -2.92
CA LYS A 51 -3.77 -30.78 -3.66
C LYS A 51 -3.61 -30.36 -5.12
N ASN A 52 -2.89 -29.27 -5.38
CA ASN A 52 -2.67 -28.78 -6.74
C ASN A 52 -1.69 -29.67 -7.52
N PHE A 53 -0.69 -30.23 -6.84
CA PHE A 53 0.21 -31.22 -7.44
C PHE A 53 -0.54 -32.51 -7.85
N LEU A 54 -1.54 -32.93 -7.05
CA LEU A 54 -2.36 -34.10 -7.33
C LEU A 54 -3.49 -33.84 -8.34
N SER A 55 -3.92 -32.59 -8.54
CA SER A 55 -4.87 -32.26 -9.59
C SER A 55 -4.16 -32.39 -10.94
N SER A 56 -4.54 -33.39 -11.73
CA SER A 56 -4.04 -33.64 -13.09
C SER A 56 -4.55 -32.61 -14.10
N GLU A 57 -4.79 -31.37 -13.68
CA GLU A 57 -5.31 -30.31 -14.55
C GLU A 57 -4.14 -29.71 -15.35
N ASP A 58 -4.21 -29.83 -16.68
CA ASP A 58 -3.44 -29.00 -17.61
C ASP A 58 -3.96 -27.56 -17.48
N TYR A 59 -3.51 -26.86 -16.43
CA TYR A 59 -3.90 -25.48 -16.20
C TYR A 59 -3.48 -24.63 -17.40
N GLU A 60 -4.43 -23.89 -17.97
CA GLU A 60 -4.09 -22.78 -18.85
C GLU A 60 -3.33 -21.74 -17.99
N LEU A 61 -2.00 -21.74 -18.11
CA LEU A 61 -1.10 -20.90 -17.30
C LEU A 61 -1.27 -19.40 -17.61
N GLN A 62 -1.88 -19.09 -18.75
CA GLN A 62 -2.15 -17.75 -19.24
C GLN A 62 -3.62 -17.66 -19.69
N PRO A 63 -4.51 -17.04 -18.91
CA PRO A 63 -5.80 -16.62 -19.43
C PRO A 63 -5.58 -15.76 -20.70
N LYS A 64 -6.55 -15.68 -21.62
CA LYS A 64 -6.46 -14.66 -22.69
C LYS A 64 -6.50 -13.27 -22.02
N PHE A 65 -5.69 -12.29 -22.40
CA PHE A 65 -5.57 -10.99 -21.69
C PHE A 65 -6.76 -10.02 -21.84
N ARG A 66 -7.07 -9.22 -20.81
CA ARG A 66 -7.69 -7.88 -21.00
C ARG A 66 -6.58 -6.95 -21.53
N ARG A 67 -6.88 -6.01 -22.43
CA ARG A 67 -5.86 -5.08 -22.99
C ARG A 67 -5.05 -4.42 -21.85
N GLY A 68 -3.73 -4.34 -22.00
CA GLY A 68 -2.82 -3.68 -21.05
C GLY A 68 -2.14 -4.59 -20.01
N TRP A 69 -2.59 -5.83 -19.82
CA TRP A 69 -1.96 -6.79 -18.92
C TRP A 69 -0.84 -7.59 -19.61
N ILE A 70 0.23 -7.86 -18.87
CA ILE A 70 1.38 -8.67 -19.27
C ILE A 70 1.54 -9.81 -18.27
N TYR A 71 1.36 -11.06 -18.71
CA TYR A 71 1.55 -12.23 -17.85
C TYR A 71 3.03 -12.44 -17.73
N LYS A 72 3.49 -12.49 -16.50
CA LYS A 72 4.84 -12.89 -16.18
C LYS A 72 4.92 -14.42 -16.24
N SER A 73 4.85 -14.98 -17.46
CA SER A 73 4.81 -16.42 -17.67
C SER A 73 6.13 -16.97 -18.22
N LYS A 74 6.52 -18.09 -17.60
CA LYS A 74 7.49 -19.13 -17.97
C LYS A 74 8.96 -18.80 -17.70
N LEU A 75 9.48 -19.53 -16.70
CA LEU A 75 10.89 -19.92 -16.54
C LEU A 75 11.90 -18.86 -16.09
N VAL A 76 11.57 -17.56 -16.12
CA VAL A 76 12.53 -16.49 -15.79
C VAL A 76 12.16 -15.65 -14.55
N GLU A 77 10.88 -15.56 -14.18
CA GLU A 77 10.47 -14.81 -12.97
C GLU A 77 10.12 -15.76 -11.80
N GLN A 78 10.85 -15.60 -10.70
CA GLN A 78 10.78 -16.44 -9.50
C GLN A 78 9.37 -16.47 -8.86
N TRP A 79 8.57 -15.41 -9.03
CA TRP A 79 7.17 -15.34 -8.55
C TRP A 79 6.25 -16.40 -9.16
N ALA A 80 6.45 -16.73 -10.44
CA ALA A 80 5.64 -17.76 -11.10
C ALA A 80 5.83 -19.14 -10.45
N ARG A 81 7.03 -19.41 -9.90
CA ARG A 81 7.29 -20.64 -9.13
C ARG A 81 6.69 -20.54 -7.73
N ARG A 82 6.93 -19.43 -7.03
CA ARG A 82 6.50 -19.23 -5.63
C ARG A 82 4.97 -19.28 -5.49
N LEU A 83 4.22 -18.57 -6.33
CA LEU A 83 2.75 -18.58 -6.31
C LEU A 83 2.13 -19.76 -7.08
N GLY A 84 2.80 -20.22 -8.14
CA GLY A 84 2.28 -21.27 -9.02
C GLY A 84 2.04 -22.60 -8.31
N MET A 85 2.89 -22.96 -7.34
CA MET A 85 2.67 -24.17 -6.52
C MET A 85 1.34 -24.13 -5.75
N TYR A 86 0.82 -22.94 -5.48
CA TYR A 86 -0.46 -22.74 -4.79
C TYR A 86 -1.64 -22.47 -5.74
N GLY A 87 -1.43 -22.59 -7.05
CA GLY A 87 -2.50 -22.41 -8.04
C GLY A 87 -2.79 -20.94 -8.35
N TYR A 88 -1.84 -20.03 -8.12
CA TYR A 88 -1.98 -18.60 -8.41
C TYR A 88 -0.86 -18.11 -9.34
N GLY A 89 -1.10 -16.99 -10.03
CA GLY A 89 -0.13 -16.28 -10.85
C GLY A 89 -0.22 -14.77 -10.67
N ILE A 90 0.82 -14.07 -11.17
CA ILE A 90 0.88 -12.60 -11.24
C ILE A 90 0.84 -12.15 -12.70
N ALA A 91 -0.04 -11.21 -12.99
CA ALA A 91 -0.01 -10.38 -14.19
C ALA A 91 0.42 -8.97 -13.80
N VAL A 92 1.09 -8.26 -14.70
CA VAL A 92 1.56 -6.89 -14.47
C VAL A 92 0.93 -5.96 -15.49
N MET A 93 0.51 -4.77 -15.07
CA MET A 93 0.15 -3.68 -15.97
C MET A 93 1.12 -2.53 -15.72
N ASN A 94 1.88 -2.19 -16.77
CA ASN A 94 2.97 -1.23 -16.66
C ASN A 94 2.44 0.17 -16.37
N SER A 95 3.03 0.83 -15.39
CA SER A 95 2.83 2.25 -15.15
C SER A 95 3.86 3.08 -15.95
N ARG A 96 3.70 4.40 -15.97
CA ARG A 96 4.67 5.28 -16.63
C ARG A 96 5.94 5.36 -15.78
N GLY A 97 7.10 5.06 -16.38
CA GLY A 97 8.42 5.20 -15.75
C GLY A 97 8.95 6.63 -15.75
N ASP A 98 8.13 7.61 -15.38
CA ASP A 98 8.49 9.04 -15.33
C ASP A 98 8.77 9.53 -13.90
N GLY A 99 9.06 8.61 -12.98
CA GLY A 99 9.24 8.90 -11.56
C GLY A 99 7.95 8.96 -10.75
N ASN A 100 6.79 9.12 -11.40
CA ASN A 100 5.47 9.12 -10.74
C ASN A 100 4.82 7.74 -10.67
N CYS A 101 5.57 6.70 -11.03
CA CYS A 101 5.09 5.32 -11.21
C CYS A 101 4.31 4.78 -10.00
N MET A 102 4.71 5.10 -8.77
CA MET A 102 3.98 4.70 -7.56
C MET A 102 2.56 5.27 -7.51
N PHE A 103 2.41 6.60 -7.68
CA PHE A 103 1.10 7.25 -7.66
C PHE A 103 0.23 6.85 -8.85
N TYR A 104 0.82 6.70 -10.04
CA TYR A 104 0.10 6.18 -11.20
C TYR A 104 -0.38 4.75 -10.97
N THR A 105 0.42 3.91 -10.32
CA THR A 105 0.05 2.54 -9.98
C THR A 105 -1.12 2.52 -9.01
N ILE A 106 -1.05 3.27 -7.91
CA ILE A 106 -2.13 3.38 -6.90
C ILE A 106 -3.42 3.89 -7.55
N ARG A 107 -3.34 5.00 -8.30
CA ARG A 107 -4.49 5.54 -9.06
C ARG A 107 -5.08 4.49 -9.99
N THR A 108 -4.24 3.79 -10.76
CA THR A 108 -4.70 2.77 -11.71
C THR A 108 -5.41 1.63 -10.99
N ILE A 109 -4.91 1.20 -9.82
CA ILE A 109 -5.58 0.19 -8.99
C ILE A 109 -6.97 0.68 -8.56
N PHE A 110 -7.08 1.89 -8.02
CA PHE A 110 -8.39 2.44 -7.63
C PHE A 110 -9.35 2.53 -8.82
N HIS A 111 -8.88 3.02 -9.96
CA HIS A 111 -9.70 3.15 -11.18
C HIS A 111 -10.13 1.78 -11.73
N LEU A 112 -9.25 0.77 -11.70
CA LEU A 112 -9.58 -0.58 -12.13
C LEU A 112 -10.64 -1.26 -11.26
N ASN A 113 -10.76 -0.84 -9.99
CA ASN A 113 -11.72 -1.38 -9.02
C ASN A 113 -12.91 -0.43 -8.79
N ASN A 114 -13.04 0.65 -9.56
CA ASN A 114 -14.07 1.69 -9.41
C ASN A 114 -14.15 2.25 -7.97
N ILE A 115 -13.00 2.40 -7.30
CA ILE A 115 -12.94 3.06 -5.99
C ILE A 115 -13.05 4.56 -6.22
N THR A 116 -14.15 5.16 -5.77
CA THR A 116 -14.38 6.60 -5.89
C THR A 116 -13.84 7.35 -4.67
N ASN A 117 -13.87 8.68 -4.75
CA ASN A 117 -13.56 9.53 -3.61
C ASN A 117 -14.46 9.23 -2.40
N ASP A 118 -15.76 9.00 -2.61
CA ASP A 118 -16.69 8.62 -1.52
C ASP A 118 -16.28 7.29 -0.86
N ASP A 119 -15.84 6.31 -1.64
CA ASP A 119 -15.30 5.06 -1.09
C ASP A 119 -14.03 5.31 -0.26
N LEU A 120 -13.11 6.14 -0.75
CA LEU A 120 -11.89 6.50 -0.02
C LEU A 120 -12.19 7.27 1.28
N LEU A 121 -13.20 8.14 1.27
CA LEU A 121 -13.68 8.83 2.45
C LEU A 121 -14.25 7.86 3.49
N ALA A 122 -14.93 6.81 3.06
CA ALA A 122 -15.40 5.74 3.94
C ALA A 122 -14.25 4.89 4.53
N TYR A 123 -13.08 4.90 3.88
CA TYR A 123 -11.87 4.25 4.38
C TYR A 123 -10.93 5.17 5.16
N LEU A 124 -11.31 6.44 5.41
CA LEU A 124 -10.49 7.35 6.20
C LEU A 124 -10.26 6.80 7.60
N ASN A 125 -9.00 6.75 8.00
CA ASN A 125 -8.62 6.25 9.30
C ASN A 125 -9.14 7.18 10.41
N PRO A 126 -9.90 6.65 11.39
CA PRO A 126 -10.42 7.45 12.50
C PRO A 126 -9.32 8.06 13.38
N ASP A 127 -8.11 7.49 13.37
CA ASP A 127 -6.97 7.98 14.15
C ASP A 127 -6.21 9.13 13.46
N LEU A 128 -6.66 9.58 12.28
CA LEU A 128 -6.13 10.78 11.65
C LEU A 128 -6.36 12.00 12.55
N LYS A 129 -5.38 12.90 12.58
CA LYS A 129 -5.55 14.21 13.22
C LYS A 129 -6.79 14.92 12.64
N PRO A 130 -7.62 15.57 13.47
CA PRO A 130 -8.83 16.25 12.99
C PRO A 130 -8.55 17.21 11.82
N ALA A 131 -7.47 18.00 11.91
CA ALA A 131 -7.07 18.92 10.86
C ALA A 131 -6.79 18.24 9.51
N VAL A 132 -6.10 17.09 9.53
CA VAL A 132 -5.83 16.28 8.32
C VAL A 132 -7.12 15.70 7.76
N MET A 133 -7.98 15.17 8.63
CA MET A 133 -9.25 14.55 8.22
C MET A 133 -10.16 15.55 7.50
N VAL A 134 -10.30 16.76 8.03
CA VAL A 134 -11.07 17.85 7.40
C VAL A 134 -10.50 18.22 6.05
N ALA A 135 -9.17 18.42 5.96
CA ALA A 135 -8.52 18.79 4.71
C ALA A 135 -8.68 17.71 3.62
N ILE A 136 -8.52 16.43 3.97
CA ILE A 136 -8.72 15.34 3.01
C ILE A 136 -10.19 15.26 2.56
N ARG A 137 -11.15 15.45 3.49
CA ARG A 137 -12.59 15.51 3.15
C ARG A 137 -12.91 16.63 2.17
N GLY A 138 -12.37 17.83 2.40
CA GLY A 138 -12.54 18.95 1.48
C GLY A 138 -11.90 18.70 0.12
N LEU A 139 -10.72 18.08 0.08
CA LEU A 139 -10.03 17.75 -1.17
C LEU A 139 -10.77 16.71 -2.01
N LEU A 140 -11.40 15.73 -1.36
CA LEU A 140 -12.09 14.61 -2.02
C LEU A 140 -13.60 14.84 -2.12
N GLU A 141 -14.09 16.07 -2.05
CA GLU A 141 -15.52 16.36 -2.16
C GLU A 141 -16.08 15.92 -3.54
N GLY A 142 -17.12 15.07 -3.53
CA GLY A 142 -17.79 14.56 -4.73
C GLY A 142 -17.37 13.14 -5.12
N ASP A 143 -18.12 12.52 -6.04
CA ASP A 143 -17.97 11.10 -6.43
C ASP A 143 -17.01 10.90 -7.62
N GLU A 144 -15.95 11.70 -7.69
CA GLU A 144 -14.95 11.57 -8.75
C GLU A 144 -13.94 10.46 -8.46
N LEU A 145 -13.23 10.01 -9.49
CA LEU A 145 -12.11 9.08 -9.32
C LEU A 145 -10.84 9.87 -8.98
N ILE A 146 -10.17 9.50 -7.89
CA ILE A 146 -8.97 10.18 -7.40
C ILE A 146 -7.87 10.35 -8.48
N SER A 147 -7.22 11.52 -8.48
CA SER A 147 -6.10 11.81 -9.38
C SER A 147 -4.73 11.55 -8.74
N VAL A 148 -3.68 11.58 -9.57
CA VAL A 148 -2.29 11.48 -9.06
C VAL A 148 -1.93 12.70 -8.21
N LEU A 149 -2.44 13.89 -8.57
CA LEU A 149 -2.16 15.11 -7.83
C LEU A 149 -2.83 15.07 -6.46
N ASP A 150 -4.06 14.56 -6.37
CA ASP A 150 -4.77 14.43 -5.10
C ASP A 150 -4.03 13.49 -4.16
N LEU A 151 -3.62 12.30 -4.64
CA LEU A 151 -2.82 11.36 -3.84
C LEU A 151 -1.56 12.03 -3.26
N LYS A 152 -0.83 12.79 -4.09
CA LYS A 152 0.39 13.46 -3.66
C LYS A 152 0.12 14.61 -2.68
N ARG A 153 -0.97 15.36 -2.88
CA ARG A 153 -1.39 16.45 -2.00
C ARG A 153 -1.86 15.91 -0.65
N ILE A 154 -2.56 14.78 -0.62
CA ILE A 154 -2.91 14.05 0.61
C ILE A 154 -1.64 13.71 1.40
N CYS A 155 -0.59 13.20 0.75
CA CYS A 155 0.70 12.96 1.43
C CYS A 155 1.27 14.24 2.05
N ASN A 156 1.26 15.37 1.33
CA ASN A 156 1.72 16.66 1.85
C ASN A 156 0.89 17.12 3.07
N ILE A 157 -0.44 17.03 2.98
CA ILE A 157 -1.38 17.38 4.08
C ILE A 157 -1.12 16.50 5.30
N SER A 158 -1.02 15.18 5.12
CA SER A 158 -0.77 14.24 6.21
C SER A 158 0.59 14.48 6.87
N TRP A 159 1.63 14.74 6.07
CA TRP A 159 2.97 15.04 6.59
C TRP A 159 3.01 16.37 7.35
N MET A 160 2.38 17.42 6.84
CA MET A 160 2.24 18.70 7.55
C MET A 160 1.41 18.56 8.82
N GLY A 161 0.36 17.74 8.76
CA GLY A 161 -0.62 17.55 9.81
C GLY A 161 -1.83 18.46 9.71
N PHE A 162 -1.94 19.29 8.67
CA PHE A 162 -3.07 20.16 8.32
C PHE A 162 -2.86 20.77 6.91
N ASP A 163 -3.91 21.35 6.30
CA ASP A 163 -3.78 22.20 5.10
C ASP A 163 -3.83 23.68 5.54
N PRO A 164 -2.76 24.48 5.31
CA PRO A 164 -2.71 25.89 5.73
C PRO A 164 -3.54 26.86 4.86
N PHE A 165 -4.12 26.36 3.76
CA PHE A 165 -5.03 27.09 2.88
C PHE A 165 -6.49 26.77 3.14
N ASP A 166 -6.79 25.65 3.79
CA ASP A 166 -8.14 25.31 4.23
C ASP A 166 -8.42 25.94 5.61
N PRO A 167 -9.39 26.87 5.74
CA PRO A 167 -9.62 27.58 7.00
C PRO A 167 -10.02 26.68 8.17
N GLU A 168 -10.77 25.60 7.89
CA GLU A 168 -11.26 24.69 8.93
C GLU A 168 -10.11 23.80 9.44
N SER A 169 -9.34 23.19 8.54
CA SER A 169 -8.12 22.44 8.84
C SER A 169 -7.11 23.28 9.60
N PHE A 170 -6.83 24.49 9.11
CA PHE A 170 -5.89 25.42 9.75
C PHE A 170 -6.33 25.80 11.17
N SER A 171 -7.63 25.98 11.44
CA SER A 171 -8.11 26.30 12.78
C SER A 171 -7.77 25.24 13.84
N MET A 172 -7.43 24.02 13.39
CA MET A 172 -7.05 22.87 14.19
C MET A 172 -5.54 22.54 14.08
N ALA A 173 -4.74 23.45 13.52
CA ALA A 173 -3.32 23.24 13.27
C ALA A 173 -2.52 23.08 14.58
N ASP A 174 -1.62 22.09 14.58
CA ASP A 174 -0.66 21.84 15.66
C ASP A 174 0.73 22.32 15.22
N PHE A 175 1.00 23.59 15.52
CA PHE A 175 2.27 24.23 15.16
C PHE A 175 3.46 23.70 15.97
N ASP A 176 3.24 23.22 17.19
CA ASP A 176 4.31 22.66 18.02
C ASP A 176 4.81 21.35 17.42
N LEU A 177 3.88 20.48 16.97
CA LEU A 177 4.25 19.24 16.30
C LEU A 177 4.85 19.48 14.90
N LEU A 178 4.40 20.51 14.17
CA LEU A 178 5.07 20.91 12.94
C LEU A 178 6.50 21.41 13.23
N ASN A 179 6.69 22.21 14.29
CA ASN A 179 8.01 22.70 14.69
C ASN A 179 8.94 21.57 15.10
N GLU A 180 8.47 20.58 15.87
CA GLU A 180 9.24 19.39 16.25
C GLU A 180 9.69 18.59 15.02
N LYS A 181 8.81 18.41 14.03
CA LYS A 181 9.16 17.76 12.76
C LYS A 181 10.26 18.52 12.01
N LEU A 182 10.13 19.84 11.92
CA LEU A 182 11.13 20.71 11.27
C LEU A 182 12.46 20.71 12.03
N GLU A 183 12.43 20.70 13.36
CA GLU A 183 13.62 20.58 14.20
C GLU A 183 14.35 19.27 13.92
N ASN A 184 13.64 18.14 14.00
CA ASN A 184 14.21 16.82 13.71
C ASN A 184 14.80 16.72 12.30
N LEU A 185 14.08 17.21 11.28
CA LEU A 185 14.59 17.20 9.91
C LEU A 185 15.75 18.19 9.70
N SER A 186 15.79 19.31 10.41
CA SER A 186 16.89 20.26 10.31
C SER A 186 18.22 19.66 10.80
N LEU A 187 18.17 18.78 11.81
CA LEU A 187 19.33 18.02 12.26
C LEU A 187 19.79 17.00 11.20
N ILE A 188 18.83 16.35 10.52
CA ILE A 188 19.11 15.37 9.46
C ILE A 188 19.68 16.06 8.20
N GLN A 189 19.17 17.23 7.84
CA GLN A 189 19.61 17.99 6.65
C GLN A 189 21.12 18.22 6.66
N MET A 190 21.73 18.46 7.82
CA MET A 190 23.18 18.64 7.93
C MET A 190 23.99 17.45 7.39
N ALA A 191 23.44 16.24 7.49
CA ALA A 191 24.08 15.02 7.00
C ALA A 191 23.67 14.66 5.56
N LEU A 192 22.48 15.06 5.12
CA LEU A 192 21.87 14.66 3.85
C LEU A 192 21.64 15.83 2.87
N GLN A 193 22.36 16.93 3.02
CA GLN A 193 22.15 18.10 2.16
C GLN A 193 22.67 17.91 0.72
N ASP A 194 21.97 18.54 -0.22
CA ASP A 194 22.45 18.72 -1.60
C ASP A 194 23.59 19.77 -1.67
N LYS A 195 24.06 20.06 -2.89
CA LYS A 195 25.18 21.00 -3.10
C LYS A 195 24.80 22.44 -2.77
N GLU A 196 23.51 22.74 -2.80
CA GLU A 196 22.91 24.04 -2.51
C GLU A 196 22.58 24.19 -1.02
N GLY A 197 22.83 23.15 -0.21
CA GLY A 197 22.57 23.14 1.23
C GLY A 197 21.11 22.88 1.60
N ASN A 198 20.27 22.43 0.66
CA ASN A 198 18.89 22.00 0.92
C ASN A 198 18.84 20.51 1.24
N MET A 199 17.70 20.01 1.71
CA MET A 199 17.52 18.57 1.93
C MET A 199 17.74 17.76 0.64
N GLY A 200 18.61 16.76 0.66
CA GLY A 200 18.83 15.85 -0.46
C GLY A 200 17.68 14.85 -0.63
N VAL A 201 17.71 14.09 -1.73
CA VAL A 201 16.68 13.08 -2.04
C VAL A 201 16.66 11.94 -1.03
N GLU A 202 17.80 11.67 -0.40
CA GLU A 202 17.98 10.67 0.66
C GLU A 202 17.19 11.03 1.93
N GLY A 203 16.88 12.32 2.14
CA GLY A 203 16.04 12.79 3.24
C GLY A 203 14.53 12.58 3.00
N GLY A 204 14.14 12.12 1.82
CA GLY A 204 12.76 11.89 1.41
C GLY A 204 12.29 12.86 0.33
N MET A 205 11.64 12.34 -0.70
CA MET A 205 11.22 13.09 -1.89
C MET A 205 10.21 14.19 -1.58
N MET A 206 9.45 14.07 -0.49
CA MET A 206 8.51 15.07 -0.03
C MET A 206 9.17 16.40 0.37
N VAL A 207 10.34 16.32 0.99
CA VAL A 207 11.07 17.48 1.51
C VAL A 207 12.34 17.78 0.73
N ALA A 208 12.70 16.93 -0.24
CA ALA A 208 13.87 17.10 -1.08
C ALA A 208 13.90 18.46 -1.79
N GLY A 209 15.05 19.12 -1.77
CA GLY A 209 15.31 20.46 -2.28
C GLY A 209 14.66 21.59 -1.46
N LEU A 210 14.20 21.34 -0.24
CA LEU A 210 13.73 22.38 0.69
C LEU A 210 14.81 22.72 1.71
N ASN A 211 14.91 23.99 2.09
CA ASN A 211 15.78 24.42 3.18
C ASN A 211 15.04 24.28 4.52
N ILE A 212 15.01 23.07 5.06
CA ILE A 212 14.30 22.76 6.31
C ILE A 212 14.90 23.49 7.50
N THR A 213 16.22 23.67 7.56
CA THR A 213 16.88 24.49 8.58
C THR A 213 16.35 25.93 8.61
N GLU A 214 16.15 26.55 7.44
CA GLU A 214 15.57 27.88 7.36
C GLU A 214 14.09 27.89 7.76
N PHE A 215 13.28 26.93 7.31
CA PHE A 215 11.89 26.82 7.76
C PHE A 215 11.79 26.61 9.27
N ASN A 216 12.64 25.79 9.87
CA ASN A 216 12.72 25.61 11.32
C ASN A 216 13.06 26.94 12.03
N ARG A 217 14.08 27.66 11.55
CA ARG A 217 14.48 28.96 12.11
C ARG A 217 13.31 29.96 12.05
N ARG A 218 12.62 30.06 10.91
CA ARG A 218 11.45 30.94 10.71
C ARG A 218 10.30 30.53 11.62
N MET A 219 10.02 29.23 11.73
CA MET A 219 8.99 28.69 12.62
C MET A 219 9.27 28.97 14.09
N ASN A 220 10.53 29.18 14.51
CA ASN A 220 10.86 29.59 15.88
C ASN A 220 10.89 31.11 16.06
N THR A 221 11.28 31.89 15.05
CA THR A 221 11.58 33.33 15.20
C THR A 221 10.51 34.29 14.68
N GLU A 222 9.73 33.92 13.67
CA GLU A 222 8.70 34.81 13.10
C GLU A 222 7.41 34.79 13.93
N SER A 223 6.70 35.91 14.05
CA SER A 223 5.43 35.96 14.81
C SER A 223 4.27 35.32 14.04
N ASP A 224 4.29 35.37 12.71
CA ASP A 224 3.24 34.82 11.84
C ASP A 224 3.59 33.39 11.42
N LYS A 225 3.29 32.42 12.29
CA LYS A 225 3.56 30.99 12.04
C LYS A 225 2.73 30.43 10.88
N LEU A 226 1.53 30.98 10.65
CA LEU A 226 0.68 30.60 9.52
C LEU A 226 1.37 30.91 8.20
N LYS A 227 1.94 32.11 8.07
CA LYS A 227 2.69 32.48 6.86
C LYS A 227 3.84 31.50 6.61
N VAL A 228 4.61 31.13 7.64
CA VAL A 228 5.69 30.14 7.50
C VAL A 228 5.17 28.78 7.04
N ALA A 229 4.05 28.30 7.61
CA ALA A 229 3.43 27.04 7.20
C ALA A 229 2.89 27.08 5.76
N ARG A 230 2.32 28.21 5.32
CA ARG A 230 1.89 28.41 3.93
C ARG A 230 3.07 28.38 2.97
N ASP A 231 4.13 29.14 3.27
CA ASP A 231 5.34 29.16 2.44
C ASP A 231 5.96 27.76 2.31
N LEU A 232 5.97 26.98 3.39
CA LEU A 232 6.43 25.59 3.39
C LEU A 232 5.55 24.71 2.51
N PHE A 233 4.23 24.78 2.70
CA PHE A 233 3.27 23.99 1.93
C PHE A 233 3.34 24.34 0.43
N GLU A 234 3.41 25.61 0.06
CA GLU A 234 3.60 26.04 -1.33
C GLU A 234 4.90 25.50 -1.93
N ALA A 235 5.99 25.49 -1.16
CA ALA A 235 7.27 24.94 -1.61
C ALA A 235 7.21 23.42 -1.84
N MET A 236 6.42 22.69 -1.04
CA MET A 236 6.10 21.28 -1.27
C MET A 236 5.21 21.10 -2.51
N GLU A 237 4.16 21.92 -2.65
CA GLU A 237 3.19 21.87 -3.75
C GLU A 237 3.84 22.17 -5.11
N ALA A 238 4.79 23.11 -5.16
CA ALA A 238 5.49 23.51 -6.38
C ALA A 238 6.21 22.34 -7.07
N LYS A 239 6.56 21.29 -6.31
CA LYS A 239 7.26 20.11 -6.81
C LYS A 239 6.32 18.95 -7.13
N LEU A 240 5.02 19.05 -6.81
CA LEU A 240 4.08 17.94 -6.89
C LEU A 240 4.10 17.22 -8.23
N LYS A 241 4.15 17.96 -9.34
CA LYS A 241 4.06 17.36 -10.67
C LYS A 241 5.19 16.37 -10.96
N ASP A 242 6.41 16.73 -10.55
CA ASP A 242 7.64 16.01 -10.90
C ASP A 242 8.21 15.19 -9.73
N ARG A 243 7.62 15.32 -8.53
CA ARG A 243 8.01 14.58 -7.32
C ARG A 243 7.74 13.09 -7.44
N HIS A 244 8.78 12.28 -7.26
CA HIS A 244 8.64 10.83 -7.18
C HIS A 244 8.01 10.42 -5.85
N GLY A 245 7.30 9.29 -5.88
CA GLY A 245 6.76 8.68 -4.66
C GLY A 245 7.84 7.89 -3.93
N ASP A 246 7.82 7.95 -2.60
CA ASP A 246 8.72 7.15 -1.76
C ASP A 246 7.98 6.42 -0.62
N HIS A 247 8.76 5.92 0.33
CA HIS A 247 8.24 5.19 1.49
C HIS A 247 7.46 6.08 2.47
N LEU A 248 7.75 7.38 2.55
CA LEU A 248 6.97 8.32 3.36
C LEU A 248 5.59 8.50 2.74
N ASP A 249 5.52 8.74 1.44
CA ASP A 249 4.24 8.86 0.72
C ASP A 249 3.38 7.61 0.87
N SER A 250 3.99 6.43 0.66
CA SER A 250 3.29 5.15 0.80
C SER A 250 2.69 5.00 2.20
N ARG A 251 3.49 5.35 3.22
CA ARG A 251 3.10 5.29 4.62
C ARG A 251 1.95 6.25 4.96
N GLU A 252 2.01 7.49 4.48
CA GLU A 252 0.93 8.47 4.69
C GLU A 252 -0.38 8.00 4.04
N LEU A 253 -0.33 7.42 2.83
CA LEU A 253 -1.52 6.90 2.13
C LEU A 253 -2.08 5.64 2.77
N GLU A 254 -1.20 4.71 3.16
CA GLU A 254 -1.56 3.49 3.89
C GLU A 254 -2.29 3.82 5.20
N PHE A 255 -1.73 4.75 5.98
CA PHE A 255 -2.34 5.19 7.23
C PHE A 255 -3.64 5.95 6.98
N ALA A 256 -3.68 6.89 6.02
CA ALA A 256 -4.87 7.72 5.78
C ALA A 256 -6.08 6.91 5.31
N PHE A 257 -5.89 5.95 4.41
CA PHE A 257 -7.00 5.17 3.82
C PHE A 257 -7.16 3.77 4.40
N GLN A 258 -6.56 3.49 5.56
CA GLN A 258 -6.54 2.15 6.17
C GLN A 258 -6.21 1.06 5.15
N MET A 259 -5.23 1.32 4.29
CA MET A 259 -4.86 0.47 3.16
C MET A 259 -3.53 -0.23 3.47
N LYS A 260 -3.33 -1.44 2.94
CA LYS A 260 -2.01 -2.09 2.91
C LYS A 260 -1.47 -2.23 1.49
N MET A 261 -0.26 -1.78 1.23
CA MET A 261 0.46 -1.97 -0.03
C MET A 261 1.31 -3.23 0.07
N LEU A 262 1.00 -4.21 -0.77
CA LEU A 262 1.76 -5.46 -0.89
C LEU A 262 2.67 -5.33 -2.11
N LEU A 263 3.97 -5.10 -1.88
CA LEU A 263 4.96 -4.96 -2.95
C LEU A 263 5.56 -6.32 -3.30
N PHE A 264 5.16 -6.88 -4.43
CA PHE A 264 5.77 -8.08 -4.99
C PHE A 264 7.12 -7.71 -5.61
N ASN A 265 8.21 -7.91 -4.87
CA ASN A 265 9.57 -7.55 -5.30
C ASN A 265 10.08 -8.54 -6.36
N LYS A 266 10.46 -8.03 -7.54
CA LYS A 266 10.94 -8.82 -8.68
C LYS A 266 12.26 -9.54 -8.41
N GLU A 267 13.20 -8.88 -7.74
CA GLU A 267 14.59 -9.34 -7.57
C GLU A 267 14.71 -10.40 -6.47
N LYS A 268 14.08 -10.15 -5.32
CA LYS A 268 14.15 -10.99 -4.11
C LYS A 268 13.01 -12.00 -4.02
N THR A 269 11.93 -11.79 -4.76
CA THR A 269 10.73 -12.66 -4.71
C THR A 269 10.12 -12.72 -3.32
N GLU A 270 10.12 -11.58 -2.63
CA GLU A 270 9.51 -11.38 -1.32
C GLU A 270 8.40 -10.33 -1.43
N ILE A 271 7.35 -10.46 -0.63
CA ILE A 271 6.39 -9.39 -0.41
C ILE A 271 7.02 -8.41 0.59
N ASN A 272 7.33 -7.20 0.13
CA ASN A 272 7.68 -6.11 1.04
C ASN A 272 6.40 -5.39 1.48
N CYS A 273 6.17 -5.36 2.80
CA CYS A 273 5.00 -4.73 3.41
C CYS A 273 5.18 -3.25 3.79
N MET A 274 6.24 -2.58 3.34
CA MET A 274 6.59 -1.14 3.45
C MET A 274 6.60 -0.55 4.87
N THR A 275 5.49 -0.66 5.59
CA THR A 275 5.28 -0.13 6.93
C THR A 275 5.16 -1.25 7.96
N LYS A 276 6.10 -1.28 8.90
CA LYS A 276 5.97 -2.04 10.16
C LYS A 276 5.49 -1.14 11.32
N HIS A 277 5.36 0.17 11.09
CA HIS A 277 5.36 1.17 12.16
C HIS A 277 3.99 1.63 12.67
N TYR A 278 2.89 1.31 11.97
CA TYR A 278 1.56 1.68 12.44
C TYR A 278 0.71 0.44 12.70
N ASP A 279 0.32 0.27 13.96
CA ASP A 279 -0.71 -0.68 14.38
C ASP A 279 -2.10 -0.11 14.07
N TYR A 280 -2.42 0.06 12.78
CA TYR A 280 -3.80 0.30 12.35
C TYR A 280 -4.38 -0.98 11.76
N ASN A 281 -5.71 -1.07 11.80
CA ASN A 281 -6.41 -2.18 11.19
C ASN A 281 -6.71 -1.87 9.72
N PRO A 282 -6.01 -2.47 8.74
CA PRO A 282 -6.27 -2.19 7.34
C PRO A 282 -7.67 -2.73 6.95
N LYS A 283 -8.39 -2.00 6.09
CA LYS A 283 -9.70 -2.40 5.53
C LYS A 283 -9.54 -3.15 4.21
N PHE A 284 -8.49 -2.82 3.46
CA PHE A 284 -8.17 -3.48 2.20
C PHE A 284 -6.66 -3.46 1.93
N ALA A 285 -6.24 -4.30 0.99
CA ALA A 285 -4.87 -4.36 0.50
C ALA A 285 -4.84 -4.17 -1.01
N ILE A 286 -3.83 -3.44 -1.50
CA ILE A 286 -3.53 -3.29 -2.93
C ILE A 286 -2.23 -3.99 -3.26
N THR A 287 -2.13 -4.51 -4.48
CA THR A 287 -0.96 -5.28 -4.92
C THR A 287 -0.19 -4.54 -5.99
N LEU A 288 1.09 -4.26 -5.72
CA LEU A 288 1.99 -3.58 -6.65
C LEU A 288 3.14 -4.52 -6.98
N TYR A 289 3.66 -4.42 -8.20
CA TYR A 289 4.86 -5.10 -8.64
C TYR A 289 6.02 -4.13 -8.56
N TYR A 290 7.06 -4.46 -7.79
CA TYR A 290 8.19 -3.56 -7.55
C TYR A 290 9.45 -4.11 -8.23
N SER A 291 10.10 -3.27 -9.03
CA SER A 291 11.26 -3.66 -9.84
C SER A 291 12.35 -2.61 -9.84
N ASP A 292 13.58 -3.07 -10.08
CA ASP A 292 14.77 -2.25 -10.29
C ASP A 292 15.01 -1.23 -9.15
N ASN A 293 14.56 -1.59 -7.95
CA ASN A 293 14.59 -0.79 -6.71
C ASN A 293 14.06 0.65 -6.85
N SER A 294 13.19 0.92 -7.82
CA SER A 294 12.72 2.29 -8.10
C SER A 294 11.42 2.37 -8.89
N HIS A 295 10.96 1.26 -9.48
CA HIS A 295 9.80 1.26 -10.36
C HIS A 295 8.63 0.45 -9.79
N TYR A 296 7.44 1.01 -9.89
CA TYR A 296 6.19 0.42 -9.42
C TYR A 296 5.25 0.19 -10.59
N ASP A 297 4.72 -1.02 -10.70
CA ASP A 297 3.67 -1.38 -11.65
C ASP A 297 2.46 -1.97 -10.90
N VAL A 298 1.32 -2.07 -11.57
CA VAL A 298 0.15 -2.74 -11.01
C VAL A 298 0.40 -4.25 -11.02
N ALA A 299 0.32 -4.91 -9.87
CA ALA A 299 0.28 -6.37 -9.79
C ALA A 299 -1.17 -6.84 -9.74
N GLY A 300 -1.52 -7.77 -10.63
CA GLY A 300 -2.80 -8.44 -10.66
C GLY A 300 -2.64 -9.92 -10.33
N ILE A 301 -3.31 -10.38 -9.28
CA ILE A 301 -3.28 -11.77 -8.85
C ILE A 301 -4.46 -12.51 -9.47
N TYR A 302 -4.20 -13.70 -10.02
CA TYR A 302 -5.23 -14.56 -10.61
C TYR A 302 -5.02 -16.02 -10.23
N LYS A 303 -6.11 -16.80 -10.31
CA LYS A 303 -6.07 -18.26 -10.12
C LYS A 303 -5.67 -18.94 -11.44
N LEU A 304 -4.73 -19.88 -11.40
CA LEU A 304 -4.33 -20.66 -12.57
C LEU A 304 -5.52 -21.45 -13.13
N GLY A 305 -5.55 -21.62 -14.46
CA GLY A 305 -6.68 -22.25 -15.18
C GLY A 305 -7.93 -21.38 -15.28
N THR A 306 -7.92 -20.14 -14.75
CA THR A 306 -9.01 -19.22 -15.01
C THR A 306 -8.95 -18.72 -16.45
N THR A 307 -10.08 -18.73 -17.15
CA THR A 307 -10.22 -18.15 -18.49
C THR A 307 -10.87 -16.76 -18.47
N ASP A 308 -11.39 -16.35 -17.31
CA ASP A 308 -12.08 -15.09 -17.11
C ASP A 308 -11.10 -13.97 -16.74
N LYS A 309 -10.97 -13.02 -17.66
CA LYS A 309 -10.14 -11.81 -17.55
C LYS A 309 -10.53 -10.91 -16.39
N ASN A 310 -11.77 -10.96 -15.94
CA ASN A 310 -12.28 -10.15 -14.84
C ASN A 310 -11.88 -10.71 -13.48
N LYS A 311 -11.22 -11.87 -13.43
CA LYS A 311 -10.75 -12.51 -12.18
C LYS A 311 -9.31 -12.13 -11.81
N ILE A 312 -8.69 -11.19 -12.51
CA ILE A 312 -7.44 -10.56 -12.08
C ILE A 312 -7.78 -9.52 -11.01
N LYS A 313 -7.38 -9.77 -9.77
CA LYS A 313 -7.60 -8.85 -8.64
C LYS A 313 -6.33 -8.06 -8.32
N THR A 314 -6.48 -6.76 -8.13
CA THR A 314 -5.40 -5.85 -7.72
C THR A 314 -5.66 -5.19 -6.35
N LEU A 315 -6.89 -5.35 -5.86
CA LEU A 315 -7.38 -4.87 -4.57
C LEU A 315 -8.13 -6.03 -3.90
N PHE A 316 -7.91 -6.19 -2.61
CA PHE A 316 -8.53 -7.21 -1.78
C PHE A 316 -9.08 -6.58 -0.51
N LYS A 317 -10.33 -6.87 -0.16
CA LYS A 317 -10.72 -6.76 1.26
C LYS A 317 -9.84 -7.71 2.06
N ILE A 318 -9.54 -7.39 3.32
CA ILE A 318 -8.60 -8.20 4.12
C ILE A 318 -9.02 -9.67 4.20
N ASN A 319 -10.32 -9.94 4.34
CA ASN A 319 -10.89 -11.28 4.38
C ASN A 319 -10.94 -12.00 3.01
N GLU A 320 -10.61 -11.32 1.91
CA GLU A 320 -10.57 -11.89 0.56
C GLU A 320 -9.16 -12.23 0.09
N ILE A 321 -8.13 -11.89 0.87
CA ILE A 321 -6.73 -12.15 0.49
C ILE A 321 -6.52 -13.67 0.43
N PRO A 322 -6.00 -14.21 -0.69
CA PRO A 322 -5.71 -15.63 -0.80
C PRO A 322 -4.78 -16.12 0.31
N ILE A 323 -5.09 -17.27 0.91
CA ILE A 323 -4.26 -17.89 1.96
C ILE A 323 -2.76 -17.90 1.59
N PRO A 324 -2.34 -18.32 0.37
CA PRO A 324 -0.92 -18.30 0.02
C PRO A 324 -0.25 -16.93 0.13
N ILE A 325 -0.99 -15.84 -0.12
CA ILE A 325 -0.48 -14.47 0.03
C ILE A 325 -0.39 -14.10 1.52
N ILE A 326 -1.39 -14.45 2.33
CA ILE A 326 -1.35 -14.25 3.80
C ILE A 326 -0.11 -14.95 4.39
N MET A 327 0.18 -16.16 3.92
CA MET A 327 1.38 -16.88 4.34
C MET A 327 2.67 -16.15 3.97
N PHE A 328 2.78 -15.67 2.73
CA PHE A 328 3.98 -14.92 2.30
C PHE A 328 4.13 -13.60 3.05
N ILE A 329 3.03 -12.93 3.36
CA ILE A 329 3.06 -11.77 4.27
C ILE A 329 3.60 -12.17 5.64
N SER A 330 3.15 -13.30 6.19
CA SER A 330 3.66 -13.83 7.46
C SER A 330 5.17 -14.07 7.40
N ASP A 331 5.65 -14.73 6.35
CA ASP A 331 7.06 -15.12 6.23
C ASP A 331 7.96 -13.90 5.92
N ASP A 332 7.53 -13.07 4.97
CA ASP A 332 8.36 -12.01 4.40
C ASP A 332 8.29 -10.73 5.25
N CYS A 333 7.14 -10.44 5.86
CA CYS A 333 6.93 -9.19 6.59
C CYS A 333 7.14 -9.30 8.11
N SER A 334 7.19 -10.53 8.65
CA SER A 334 7.44 -10.78 10.09
C SER A 334 8.89 -11.11 10.42
N SER A 335 9.79 -11.16 9.43
CA SER A 335 11.22 -11.33 9.68
C SER A 335 11.80 -10.04 10.27
N GLU A 336 12.32 -10.16 11.49
CA GLU A 336 13.05 -9.13 12.25
C GLU A 336 14.40 -8.80 11.60
#